data_AF-A0A945VAN9-F1
#
_entry.id   AF-A0A945VAN9-F1
#
_cell.length_a   1.000
_cell.length_b   1.000
_cell.length_c   1.000
_cell.angle_alpha   90.00
_cell.angle_beta   90.00
_cell.angle_gamma   90.00
#
_symmetry.space_group_name_H-M   'P 1'
#
loop_
_entity.id
_entity.type
_entity.pdbx_description
1 polymer ?
#
loop_
_entity_poly.entity_id
_entity_poly.type
_entity_poly.pdbx_seq_one_letter_code
_entity_poly.pdbx_strand_id
1 'polypeptide(L)'
;MKVLYFLFSFLISILPLKAEEIHQSPMVFEECSNKTNILISFQLSLEKYKLDGEKYNDEYKTHIFELDHLEQRVKKLEKEVIANPSNAEFWDNYDAIYETYKGAVIKINRFEEYGDQLQLDSNQLMSKFVNLRDEISENCDGKWQIGIIRKYCKNGNDQFLQFCKQFDK
;
A
#
# COMPACT_ATOMS: atom_id res chain seq x y z
N MET A 1 17.68 -5.46 -4.61
CA MET A 1 16.60 -5.66 -3.63
C MET A 1 15.53 -4.59 -3.89
N LYS A 2 14.49 -4.90 -4.67
CA LYS A 2 13.35 -3.99 -4.86
C LYS A 2 12.42 -4.17 -3.65
N VAL A 3 12.78 -3.58 -2.52
CA VAL A 3 11.85 -3.47 -1.39
C VAL A 3 10.92 -2.31 -1.70
N LEU A 4 9.60 -2.55 -1.67
CA LEU A 4 8.65 -1.47 -1.76
C LEU A 4 8.64 -0.71 -0.43
N TYR A 5 9.07 0.55 -0.48
CA TYR A 5 9.03 1.46 0.66
C TYR A 5 7.87 2.43 0.49
N PHE A 6 6.81 2.20 1.26
CA PHE A 6 5.70 3.14 1.39
C PHE A 6 5.97 4.08 2.58
N LEU A 7 6.64 5.20 2.33
CA LEU A 7 6.90 6.24 3.33
C LEU A 7 5.70 7.20 3.42
N PHE A 8 4.61 6.72 4.01
CA PHE A 8 3.42 7.54 4.27
C PHE A 8 3.21 7.69 5.77
N SER A 9 3.89 8.66 6.37
CA SER A 9 3.60 9.15 7.72
C SER A 9 2.45 10.15 7.66
N PHE A 10 1.22 9.66 7.46
CA PHE A 10 0.02 10.51 7.57
C PHE A 10 -0.38 10.68 9.03
N LEU A 11 0.34 11.55 9.74
CA LEU A 11 -0.19 12.19 10.92
C LEU A 11 -1.06 13.35 10.45
N ILE A 12 -2.38 13.24 10.65
CA ILE A 12 -3.27 14.40 10.56
C ILE A 12 -2.75 15.41 11.60
N SER A 13 -2.00 16.41 11.14
CA SER A 13 -1.66 17.56 11.97
C SER A 13 -2.95 18.35 12.16
N ILE A 14 -3.61 18.11 13.29
CA ILE A 14 -4.79 18.86 13.72
C ILE A 14 -4.29 20.26 14.12
N LEU A 15 -4.14 21.15 13.15
CA LEU A 15 -3.92 22.57 13.42
C LEU A 15 -5.18 23.11 14.13
N PRO A 16 -5.05 23.82 15.26
CA PRO A 16 -6.20 24.43 15.90
C PRO A 16 -6.53 25.71 15.13
N LEU A 17 -7.78 25.96 14.69
CA LEU A 17 -8.29 27.34 14.53
C LEU A 17 -9.80 27.48 14.20
N LYS A 18 -10.40 28.39 14.97
CA LYS A 18 -11.56 29.30 14.77
C LYS A 18 -12.76 28.83 13.92
N ALA A 19 -13.78 28.36 14.62
CA ALA A 19 -15.01 27.75 14.11
C ALA A 19 -16.16 28.69 13.71
N GLU A 20 -16.05 30.00 13.93
CA GLU A 20 -17.23 30.88 13.99
C GLU A 20 -17.75 31.35 12.62
N GLU A 21 -16.95 31.32 11.57
CA GLU A 21 -17.29 32.02 10.30
C GLU A 21 -17.95 31.15 9.20
N ILE A 22 -17.90 29.80 9.23
CA ILE A 22 -18.45 28.99 8.10
C ILE A 22 -19.94 28.66 8.20
N HIS A 23 -20.59 28.93 9.33
CA HIS A 23 -22.01 28.62 9.53
C HIS A 23 -22.97 29.37 8.58
N GLN A 24 -22.47 30.29 7.75
CA GLN A 24 -23.29 31.19 6.94
C GLN A 24 -23.51 30.73 5.49
N SER A 25 -22.90 29.65 4.99
CA SER A 25 -23.13 29.14 3.61
C SER A 25 -23.27 27.60 3.53
N PRO A 26 -24.51 27.07 3.48
CA PRO A 26 -24.79 25.63 3.39
C PRO A 26 -24.16 24.92 2.19
N MET A 27 -24.05 25.59 1.03
CA MET A 27 -23.45 25.00 -0.17
C MET A 27 -21.96 24.72 0.01
N VAL A 28 -21.22 25.66 0.62
CA VAL A 28 -19.78 25.51 0.90
C VAL A 28 -19.54 24.37 1.90
N PHE A 29 -20.43 24.24 2.89
CA PHE A 29 -20.37 23.15 3.86
C PHE A 29 -20.53 21.77 3.21
N GLU A 30 -21.52 21.63 2.32
CA GLU A 30 -21.79 20.38 1.62
C GLU A 30 -20.62 19.97 0.72
N GLU A 31 -20.08 20.91 -0.07
CA GLU A 31 -18.95 20.68 -0.95
C GLU A 31 -17.70 20.23 -0.18
N CYS A 32 -17.33 20.95 0.87
CA CYS A 32 -16.17 20.60 1.71
C CYS A 32 -16.35 19.25 2.43
N SER A 33 -17.57 18.94 2.90
CA SER A 33 -17.89 17.63 3.50
C SER A 33 -17.71 16.49 2.49
N ASN A 34 -18.19 16.67 1.26
CA ASN A 34 -18.08 15.65 0.21
C ASN A 34 -16.62 15.39 -0.18
N LYS A 35 -15.84 16.45 -0.41
CA LYS A 35 -14.40 16.35 -0.69
C LYS A 35 -13.65 15.65 0.45
N THR A 36 -14.01 15.94 1.70
CA THR A 36 -13.39 15.28 2.86
C THR A 36 -13.70 13.79 2.93
N ASN A 37 -14.94 13.37 2.63
CA ASN A 37 -15.27 11.93 2.57
C ASN A 37 -14.46 11.20 1.50
N ILE A 38 -14.22 11.84 0.35
CA ILE A 38 -13.35 11.31 -0.71
C ILE A 38 -11.90 11.20 -0.20
N LEU A 39 -11.40 12.23 0.49
CA LEU A 39 -10.05 12.23 1.06
C LEU A 39 -9.84 11.08 2.05
N ILE A 40 -10.83 10.81 2.92
CA ILE A 40 -10.83 9.65 3.83
C ILE A 40 -10.81 8.33 3.04
N SER A 41 -11.61 8.22 1.98
CA SER A 41 -11.60 7.03 1.11
C SER A 41 -10.25 6.80 0.45
N PHE A 42 -9.55 7.86 0.06
CA PHE A 42 -8.19 7.78 -0.47
C PHE A 42 -7.19 7.34 0.61
N GLN A 43 -7.30 7.87 1.83
CA GLN A 43 -6.46 7.46 2.95
C GLN A 43 -6.59 5.95 3.23
N LEU A 44 -7.82 5.44 3.36
CA LEU A 44 -8.06 4.01 3.60
C LEU A 44 -7.49 3.13 2.48
N SER A 45 -7.58 3.61 1.24
CA SER A 45 -7.02 2.90 0.09
C SER A 45 -5.49 2.90 0.12
N LEU A 46 -4.85 4.01 0.52
CA LEU A 46 -3.40 4.10 0.71
C LEU A 46 -2.89 3.21 1.86
N GLU A 47 -3.65 3.10 2.95
CA GLU A 47 -3.37 2.16 4.04
C GLU A 47 -3.42 0.71 3.54
N LYS A 48 -4.40 0.37 2.69
CA LYS A 48 -4.46 -0.93 2.03
C LYS A 48 -3.23 -1.18 1.13
N TYR A 49 -2.83 -0.21 0.30
CA TYR A 49 -1.62 -0.33 -0.54
C TYR A 49 -0.36 -0.58 0.29
N LYS A 50 -0.25 0.04 1.47
CA LYS A 50 0.86 -0.22 2.40
C LYS A 50 0.86 -1.68 2.87
N LEU A 51 -0.29 -2.21 3.29
CA LEU A 51 -0.42 -3.61 3.73
C LEU A 51 -0.14 -4.60 2.59
N ASP A 52 -0.67 -4.33 1.40
CA ASP A 52 -0.41 -5.12 0.19
C ASP A 52 1.09 -5.10 -0.15
N GLY A 53 1.77 -3.97 0.06
CA GLY A 53 3.21 -3.79 -0.10
C GLY A 53 4.05 -4.58 0.90
N GLU A 54 3.65 -4.60 2.18
CA GLU A 54 4.29 -5.40 3.22
C GLU A 54 4.17 -6.89 2.91
N LYS A 55 2.97 -7.35 2.54
CA LYS A 55 2.73 -8.72 2.10
C LYS A 55 3.56 -9.09 0.87
N TYR A 56 3.59 -8.22 -0.13
CA TYR A 56 4.44 -8.38 -1.32
C TYR A 56 5.91 -8.60 -0.93
N ASN A 57 6.45 -7.75 -0.06
CA ASN A 57 7.85 -7.83 0.35
C ASN A 57 8.17 -9.16 1.04
N ASP A 58 7.26 -9.72 1.83
CA ASP A 58 7.46 -11.00 2.52
C ASP A 58 7.34 -12.20 1.57
N GLU A 59 6.39 -12.18 0.64
CA GLU A 59 6.27 -13.19 -0.42
C GLU A 59 7.49 -13.16 -1.35
N TYR A 60 7.97 -11.98 -1.73
CA TYR A 60 9.16 -11.82 -2.58
C TYR A 60 10.41 -12.43 -1.94
N LYS A 61 10.63 -12.20 -0.62
CA LYS A 61 11.76 -12.82 0.10
C LYS A 61 11.69 -14.35 0.04
N THR A 62 10.49 -14.92 0.17
CA THR A 62 10.29 -16.36 0.10
C THR A 62 10.66 -16.91 -1.27
N HIS A 63 10.21 -16.26 -2.35
CA HIS A 63 10.55 -16.67 -3.72
C HIS A 63 12.04 -16.54 -4.03
N ILE A 64 12.70 -15.49 -3.56
CA ILE A 64 14.15 -15.33 -3.73
C ILE A 64 14.92 -16.43 -2.99
N PHE A 65 14.49 -16.80 -1.78
CA PHE A 65 15.09 -17.90 -1.03
C PHE A 65 14.94 -19.24 -1.75
N GLU A 66 13.75 -19.54 -2.29
CA GLU A 66 13.51 -20.74 -3.08
C GLU A 66 14.38 -20.77 -4.35
N LEU A 67 14.53 -19.63 -5.02
CA LEU A 67 15.38 -19.51 -6.22
C LEU A 67 16.85 -19.77 -5.90
N ASP A 68 17.39 -19.19 -4.83
CA ASP A 68 18.78 -19.41 -4.40
C ASP A 68 19.04 -20.89 -4.09
N HIS A 69 18.11 -21.56 -3.41
CA HIS A 69 18.22 -22.99 -3.16
C HIS A 69 18.24 -23.79 -4.47
N LEU A 70 17.36 -23.46 -5.43
CA LEU A 70 17.34 -24.11 -6.74
C LEU A 70 18.65 -23.88 -7.50
N GLU A 71 19.17 -22.65 -7.50
CA GLU A 71 20.43 -22.29 -8.14
C GLU A 71 21.61 -23.09 -7.57
N GLN A 72 21.68 -23.25 -6.25
CA GLN A 72 22.70 -24.07 -5.60
C GLN A 72 22.60 -25.54 -5.99
N ARG A 73 21.37 -26.08 -6.11
CA ARG A 73 21.15 -27.46 -6.56
C ARG A 73 21.56 -27.66 -8.02
N VAL A 74 21.20 -26.72 -8.90
CA VAL A 74 21.62 -26.73 -10.31
C VAL A 74 23.15 -26.77 -10.39
N LYS A 75 23.85 -25.86 -9.69
CA LYS A 75 25.33 -25.81 -9.66
C LYS A 75 25.97 -27.10 -9.15
N LYS A 76 25.33 -27.80 -8.21
CA LYS A 76 25.81 -29.09 -7.71
C LYS A 76 25.66 -30.18 -8.78
N LEU A 77 24.47 -30.30 -9.37
CA LEU A 77 24.18 -31.31 -10.39
C LEU A 77 25.00 -31.08 -11.67
N GLU A 78 25.25 -29.82 -12.03
CA GLU A 78 26.11 -29.46 -13.16
C GLU A 78 27.53 -30.04 -13.00
N LYS A 79 28.09 -30.00 -11.78
CA LYS A 79 29.41 -30.60 -11.49
C LYS A 79 29.38 -32.13 -11.61
N GLU A 80 28.30 -32.78 -11.19
CA GLU A 80 28.13 -34.23 -11.30
C GLU A 80 28.04 -34.66 -12.78
N VAL A 81 27.27 -33.92 -13.59
CA VAL A 81 27.16 -34.11 -15.03
C VAL A 81 28.51 -33.90 -15.74
N ILE A 82 29.25 -32.83 -15.42
CA ILE A 82 30.58 -32.57 -16.01
C ILE A 82 31.57 -33.67 -15.64
N ALA A 83 31.51 -34.17 -14.39
CA ALA A 83 32.41 -35.23 -13.93
C ALA A 83 32.12 -36.59 -14.58
N ASN A 84 30.86 -36.89 -14.92
CA ASN A 84 30.48 -38.13 -15.59
C ASN A 84 29.37 -37.90 -16.63
N PRO A 85 29.71 -37.37 -17.80
CA PRO A 85 28.73 -36.97 -18.81
C PRO A 85 28.02 -38.15 -19.49
N SER A 86 28.56 -39.37 -19.37
CA SER A 86 27.91 -40.59 -19.88
C SER A 86 26.81 -41.12 -18.97
N ASN A 87 26.68 -40.62 -17.74
CA ASN A 87 25.65 -41.08 -16.82
C ASN A 87 24.31 -40.37 -17.12
N ALA A 88 23.38 -41.10 -17.73
CA ALA A 88 22.04 -40.59 -18.05
C ALA A 88 21.26 -40.12 -16.82
N GLU A 89 21.41 -40.78 -15.67
CA GLU A 89 20.70 -40.40 -14.43
C GLU A 89 21.12 -39.01 -13.93
N PHE A 90 22.37 -38.61 -14.15
CA PHE A 90 22.83 -37.27 -13.76
C PHE A 90 22.22 -36.19 -14.65
N TRP A 91 22.09 -36.47 -15.95
CA TRP A 91 21.39 -35.58 -16.88
C TRP A 91 19.90 -35.46 -16.56
N ASP A 92 19.22 -36.58 -16.33
CA ASP A 92 17.78 -36.58 -15.99
C ASP A 92 17.50 -35.75 -14.73
N ASN A 93 18.34 -35.89 -13.70
CA ASN A 93 18.24 -35.12 -12.47
C ASN A 93 18.55 -33.63 -12.69
N TYR A 94 19.60 -33.32 -13.46
CA TYR A 94 19.96 -31.94 -13.80
C TYR A 94 18.83 -31.25 -14.55
N ASP A 95 18.30 -31.87 -15.60
CA ASP A 95 17.24 -31.30 -16.43
C ASP A 95 15.97 -31.05 -15.61
N ALA A 96 15.55 -31.99 -14.77
CA ALA A 96 14.37 -31.82 -13.91
C ALA A 96 14.48 -30.62 -12.95
N ILE A 97 15.64 -30.45 -12.32
CA ILE A 97 15.87 -29.32 -11.41
C ILE A 97 16.04 -28.01 -12.18
N TYR A 98 16.69 -28.03 -13.34
CA TYR A 98 16.87 -26.86 -14.18
C TYR A 98 15.53 -26.33 -14.73
N GLU A 99 14.60 -27.21 -15.13
CA GLU A 99 13.24 -26.82 -15.50
C GLU A 99 12.49 -26.16 -14.33
N THR A 100 12.63 -26.72 -13.13
CA THR A 100 12.04 -26.14 -11.91
C THR A 100 12.61 -24.75 -11.61
N TYR A 101 13.93 -24.58 -11.75
CA TYR A 101 14.62 -23.29 -11.60
C TYR A 101 14.10 -22.26 -12.60
N LYS A 102 14.00 -22.60 -13.90
CA LYS A 102 13.44 -21.70 -14.92
C LYS A 102 12.01 -21.29 -14.60
N GLY A 103 11.18 -22.23 -14.13
CA GLY A 103 9.83 -21.94 -13.67
C GLY A 103 9.79 -20.93 -12.51
N ALA A 104 10.71 -21.06 -11.55
CA ALA A 104 10.83 -20.11 -10.44
C ALA A 104 11.26 -18.71 -10.90
N VAL A 105 12.21 -18.61 -11.84
CA VAL A 105 12.62 -17.32 -12.44
C VAL A 105 11.43 -16.60 -13.10
N ILE A 106 10.63 -17.33 -13.90
CA ILE A 106 9.45 -16.74 -14.56
C ILE A 106 8.43 -16.23 -13.54
N LYS A 107 8.21 -16.98 -12.45
CA LYS A 107 7.30 -16.55 -11.37
C LYS A 107 7.79 -15.27 -10.71
N ILE A 108 9.08 -15.18 -10.40
CA ILE A 108 9.69 -13.98 -9.80
C ILE A 108 9.53 -12.78 -10.73
N ASN A 109 9.81 -12.92 -12.03
CA ASN A 109 9.66 -11.81 -12.98
C ASN A 109 8.22 -11.27 -13.01
N ARG A 110 7.21 -12.16 -13.06
CA ARG A 110 5.79 -11.74 -12.98
C ARG A 110 5.44 -11.09 -11.65
N PHE A 111 6.06 -11.57 -10.57
CA PHE A 111 5.87 -11.00 -9.25
C PHE A 111 6.49 -9.59 -9.18
N GLU A 112 7.65 -9.36 -9.78
CA GLU A 112 8.26 -8.02 -9.89
C GLU A 112 7.38 -7.06 -10.71
N GLU A 113 6.80 -7.51 -11.83
CA GLU A 113 5.83 -6.71 -12.60
C GLU A 113 4.62 -6.30 -11.75
N TYR A 114 4.09 -7.22 -10.94
CA TYR A 114 3.01 -6.91 -9.99
C TYR A 114 3.44 -5.88 -8.93
N GLY A 115 4.64 -6.02 -8.38
CA GLY A 115 5.20 -5.05 -7.41
C GLY A 115 5.36 -3.65 -8.02
N ASP A 116 5.83 -3.57 -9.25
CA ASP A 116 5.97 -2.30 -9.99
C ASP A 116 4.59 -1.64 -10.22
N GLN A 117 3.57 -2.43 -10.56
CA GLN A 117 2.19 -1.93 -10.71
C GLN A 117 1.62 -1.43 -9.38
N LEU A 118 1.82 -2.19 -8.29
CA LEU A 118 1.36 -1.80 -6.95
C LEU A 118 1.94 -0.44 -6.53
N GLN A 119 3.22 -0.21 -6.82
CA GLN A 119 3.88 1.07 -6.54
C GLN A 119 3.32 2.20 -7.40
N LEU A 120 3.11 1.96 -8.70
CA LEU A 120 2.57 2.94 -9.62
C LEU A 120 1.16 3.39 -9.21
N ASP A 121 0.28 2.45 -8.89
CA ASP A 121 -1.09 2.73 -8.49
C ASP A 121 -1.14 3.53 -7.17
N SER A 122 -0.31 3.13 -6.20
CA SER A 122 -0.20 3.83 -4.92
C SER A 122 0.30 5.27 -5.09
N ASN A 123 1.30 5.50 -5.94
CA ASN A 123 1.80 6.85 -6.24
C ASN A 123 0.78 7.72 -6.95
N GLN A 124 -0.02 7.15 -7.86
CA GLN A 124 -1.11 7.88 -8.50
C GLN A 124 -2.19 8.27 -7.49
N LEU A 125 -2.56 7.37 -6.58
CA LEU A 125 -3.51 7.66 -5.52
C LEU A 125 -2.96 8.70 -4.53
N MET A 126 -1.67 8.63 -4.20
CA MET A 126 -0.97 9.60 -3.37
C MET A 126 -1.05 11.02 -3.96
N SER A 127 -0.80 11.15 -5.26
CA SER A 127 -0.92 12.43 -5.97
C SER A 127 -2.34 12.99 -5.88
N LYS A 128 -3.37 12.14 -6.11
CA LYS A 128 -4.77 12.53 -5.95
C LYS A 128 -5.11 12.94 -4.51
N PHE A 129 -4.59 12.22 -3.52
CA PHE A 129 -4.77 12.54 -2.11
C PHE A 129 -4.18 13.91 -1.76
N VAL A 130 -2.92 14.16 -2.16
CA VAL A 130 -2.23 15.43 -1.88
C VAL A 130 -2.96 16.60 -2.54
N ASN A 131 -3.32 16.48 -3.81
CA ASN A 131 -4.04 17.54 -4.52
C ASN A 131 -5.39 17.85 -3.86
N LEU A 132 -6.16 16.82 -3.48
CA LEU A 132 -7.45 17.01 -2.82
C LEU A 132 -7.30 17.59 -1.41
N ARG A 133 -6.27 17.18 -0.67
CA ARG A 133 -5.96 17.76 0.64
C ARG A 133 -5.65 19.25 0.52
N ASP A 134 -4.82 19.62 -0.45
CA ASP A 134 -4.42 21.00 -0.67
C ASP A 134 -5.61 21.84 -1.13
N GLU A 135 -6.44 21.31 -2.04
CA GLU A 135 -7.71 21.93 -2.46
C GLU A 135 -8.65 22.17 -1.28
N ILE A 136 -8.82 21.18 -0.39
CA ILE A 136 -9.63 21.34 0.84
C ILE A 136 -9.00 22.39 1.75
N SER A 137 -7.67 22.40 1.89
CA SER A 137 -6.97 23.36 2.74
C SER A 137 -7.16 24.80 2.26
N GLU A 138 -7.08 25.03 0.96
CA GLU A 138 -7.22 26.35 0.33
C GLU A 138 -8.68 26.83 0.34
N ASN A 139 -9.65 25.94 0.08
CA ASN A 139 -11.04 26.34 -0.16
C ASN A 139 -11.96 26.16 1.05
N CYS A 140 -11.53 25.41 2.07
CA CYS A 140 -12.36 25.09 3.24
C CYS A 140 -11.83 25.67 4.56
N ASP A 141 -10.77 26.51 4.55
CA ASP A 141 -10.30 27.35 5.66
C ASP A 141 -10.17 26.62 7.04
N GLY A 142 -9.92 25.32 7.08
CA GLY A 142 -9.92 24.53 8.34
C GLY A 142 -11.30 24.33 9.02
N LYS A 143 -12.38 24.88 8.47
CA LYS A 143 -13.74 24.84 9.04
C LYS A 143 -14.45 23.47 8.89
N TRP A 144 -13.93 22.56 8.06
CA TRP A 144 -14.47 21.20 7.85
C TRP A 144 -14.40 20.30 9.10
N GLN A 145 -13.43 20.53 9.99
CA GLN A 145 -13.26 19.77 11.23
C GLN A 145 -14.47 19.94 12.17
N ILE A 146 -15.04 21.15 12.23
CA ILE A 146 -16.29 21.43 12.97
C ILE A 146 -17.51 20.78 12.29
N GLY A 147 -17.48 20.65 10.96
CA GLY A 147 -18.52 19.95 10.21
C GLY A 147 -18.57 18.45 10.47
N ILE A 148 -17.41 17.82 10.58
CA ILE A 148 -17.29 16.41 10.99
C ILE A 148 -17.73 16.25 12.44
N ILE A 149 -17.24 17.08 13.38
CA ILE A 149 -17.68 17.03 14.78
C ILE A 149 -19.21 17.17 14.87
N ARG A 150 -19.83 18.08 14.10
CA ARG A 150 -21.30 18.20 14.10
C ARG A 150 -22.02 17.03 13.44
N LYS A 151 -21.52 16.50 12.34
CA LYS A 151 -22.15 15.37 11.64
C LYS A 151 -22.12 14.09 12.47
N TYR A 152 -21.00 13.84 13.15
CA TYR A 152 -20.77 12.60 13.89
C TYR A 152 -21.13 12.71 15.39
N CYS A 153 -20.98 13.87 16.02
CA CYS A 153 -21.23 14.04 17.46
C CYS A 153 -22.60 14.64 17.80
N LYS A 154 -23.35 15.18 16.82
CA LYS A 154 -24.70 15.74 17.06
C LYS A 154 -25.84 14.73 16.85
N ASN A 155 -25.57 13.60 16.18
CA ASN A 155 -26.58 12.60 15.82
C ASN A 155 -26.58 11.32 16.70
N GLY A 156 -25.87 11.31 17.82
CA GLY A 156 -25.95 10.21 18.80
C GLY A 156 -25.55 8.83 18.27
N ASN A 157 -24.68 8.76 17.25
CA ASN A 157 -24.21 7.49 16.71
C ASN A 157 -23.09 6.92 17.58
N ASP A 158 -23.40 5.87 18.34
CA ASP A 158 -22.51 5.23 19.32
C ASP A 158 -21.18 4.73 18.74
N GLN A 159 -21.12 4.50 17.43
CA GLN A 159 -19.93 4.04 16.73
C GLN A 159 -18.77 5.06 16.76
N PHE A 160 -19.07 6.34 16.97
CA PHE A 160 -18.09 7.45 16.98
C PHE A 160 -17.97 8.13 18.36
N LEU A 161 -18.55 7.55 19.41
CA LEU A 161 -18.62 8.14 20.75
C LEU A 161 -17.23 8.46 21.34
N GLN A 162 -16.25 7.57 21.14
CA GLN A 162 -14.87 7.76 21.62
C GLN A 162 -14.13 8.88 20.90
N PHE A 163 -14.41 9.08 19.61
CA PHE A 163 -13.91 10.22 18.83
C PHE A 163 -14.51 11.54 19.33
N CYS A 164 -15.82 11.55 19.64
CA CYS A 164 -16.52 12.74 20.11
C CYS A 164 -16.07 13.20 21.51
N LYS A 165 -15.80 12.28 22.44
CA LYS A 165 -15.33 12.59 23.81
C LYS A 165 -14.00 13.37 23.88
N GLN A 166 -13.19 13.33 22.82
CA GLN A 166 -11.93 14.06 22.75
C GLN A 166 -12.11 15.59 22.61
N PHE A 167 -13.34 16.02 22.32
CA PHE A 167 -13.71 17.42 22.09
C PHE A 167 -14.66 17.98 23.16
N ASP A 168 -15.09 17.15 24.13
CA ASP A 168 -15.85 17.58 25.31
C ASP A 168 -14.90 18.20 26.34
N LYS A 169 -14.71 19.53 26.27
CA LYS A 169 -14.15 20.36 27.36
C LYS A 169 -14.99 21.61 27.55
#